data_AF-A0A494T5B1-F1
#
_entry.id   AF-A0A494T5B1-F1
#
_cell.length_a   1.000
_cell.length_b   1.000
_cell.length_c   1.000
_cell.angle_alpha   90.00
_cell.angle_beta   90.00
_cell.angle_gamma   90.00
#
_symmetry.space_group_name_H-M   'P 1'
#
loop_
_entity.id
_entity.type
_entity.pdbx_description
1 polymer ?
#
loop_
_entity_poly.entity_id
_entity_poly.type
_entity_poly.pdbx_seq_one_letter_code
_entity_poly.pdbx_strand_id
1 'polypeptide(L)' 'MHNFNSNYDYFGWGWILWFGFIFLVFSSFGNWGYAYRAHRKFDGLPRKDAASILNERYAAGELTRAQYLELKSDIAAK' A
#
# COMPACT_ATOMS: atom_id res chain seq x y z
N MET A 1 27.03 41.99 35.41
CA MET A 1 26.27 42.06 34.15
C MET A 1 25.48 40.77 34.04
N HIS A 2 24.16 40.85 34.21
CA HIS A 2 23.28 39.69 34.21
C HIS A 2 23.06 39.25 32.75
N ASN A 3 23.52 38.05 32.40
CA ASN A 3 23.42 37.51 31.04
C ASN A 3 21.97 37.14 30.73
N PHE A 4 21.20 38.11 30.23
CA PHE A 4 19.82 37.89 29.81
C PHE A 4 19.70 37.01 28.55
N ASN A 5 20.81 36.68 27.86
CA ASN A 5 20.75 35.99 26.57
C ASN A 5 20.38 34.50 26.66
N SER A 6 20.61 33.85 27.80
CA SER A 6 20.47 32.40 27.92
C SER A 6 19.04 31.88 27.95
N ASN A 7 18.01 32.73 28.00
CA ASN A 7 16.62 32.26 27.94
C ASN A 7 16.02 32.31 26.53
N TYR A 8 16.52 33.21 25.67
CA TYR A 8 16.01 33.38 24.30
C TYR A 8 16.62 32.36 23.33
N ASP A 9 17.88 31.98 23.55
CA ASP A 9 18.57 31.00 22.71
C ASP A 9 17.91 29.61 22.81
N TYR A 10 17.60 29.14 24.02
CA TYR A 10 16.93 27.84 24.21
C TYR A 10 15.50 27.84 23.70
N PHE A 11 14.81 28.98 23.77
CA PHE A 11 13.46 29.11 23.26
C PHE A 11 13.45 29.02 21.73
N GLY A 12 14.32 29.77 21.03
CA GLY A 12 14.38 29.77 19.56
C GLY A 12 14.83 28.44 18.95
N TRP A 13 15.88 27.82 19.51
CA TRP A 13 16.38 26.54 19.01
C TRP A 13 15.40 25.39 19.23
N GLY A 14 14.67 25.41 20.35
CA GLY A 14 13.59 24.45 20.62
C GLY A 14 12.50 24.51 19.55
N TRP A 15 12.05 25.71 19.17
CA TRP A 15 11.06 25.88 18.11
C TRP A 15 11.53 25.35 16.75
N ILE A 16 12.76 25.66 16.36
CA ILE A 16 13.33 25.19 15.07
C ILE A 16 13.38 23.66 15.02
N LEU A 17 13.86 23.02 16.08
CA LEU A 17 13.93 21.55 16.18
C LEU A 17 12.54 20.91 16.21
N TRP A 18 11.58 21.56 16.87
CA TRP A 18 10.19 21.08 16.94
C TRP A 18 9.49 21.14 15.58
N PHE A 19 9.68 22.22 14.82
CA PHE A 19 9.19 22.31 13.44
C PHE A 19 9.84 21.26 12.52
N GLY A 20 11.15 21.04 12.66
CA GLY A 20 11.86 19.99 11.92
C GLY A 20 11.33 18.59 12.24
N PHE A 21 11.08 18.29 13.52
CA PHE A 21 10.50 17.02 13.96
C PHE A 21 9.11 16.78 13.36
N ILE A 22 8.24 17.78 13.40
CA ILE A 22 6.90 17.69 12.80
C ILE A 22 6.98 17.45 11.30
N PHE A 23 7.83 18.20 10.60
CA PHE A 23 8.03 18.04 9.16
C PHE A 23 8.48 16.62 8.81
N LEU A 24 9.42 16.04 9.56
CA LEU A 24 9.90 14.68 9.40
C LEU A 24 8.78 13.65 9.61
N VAL A 25 7.96 13.81 10.65
CA VAL A 25 6.84 12.92 10.94
C VAL A 25 5.84 12.93 9.78
N PHE A 26 5.38 14.11 9.35
CA PHE A 26 4.41 14.21 8.25
C PHE A 26 4.99 13.76 6.90
N SER A 27 6.27 14.02 6.63
CA SER A 27 6.96 13.53 5.43
C SER A 27 7.03 11.99 5.40
N SER A 28 7.28 11.37 6.56
CA SER A 28 7.35 9.92 6.68
C SER A 28 5.98 9.25 6.49
N PHE A 29 4.89 9.86 6.99
CA PHE A 29 3.52 9.36 6.77
C PHE A 29 3.12 9.32 5.29
N GLY A 30 3.52 10.33 4.50
CA GLY A 30 3.28 10.35 3.05
C GLY A 30 4.06 9.26 2.28
N ASN A 31 5.32 9.05 2.67
CA ASN A 31 6.17 8.03 2.05
C ASN A 31 5.76 6.60 2.43
N TRP A 32 5.23 6.38 3.64
CA TRP A 32 4.79 5.05 4.07
C TRP A 32 3.59 4.57 3.25
N GLY A 33 2.62 5.45 2.96
CA GLY A 33 1.48 5.11 2.11
C GLY A 33 1.87 4.78 0.66
N TYR A 34 2.88 5.47 0.12
CA TYR A 34 3.40 5.21 -1.22
C TYR A 34 4.20 3.92 -1.28
N ALA A 35 5.09 3.68 -0.30
CA ALA A 35 5.85 2.43 -0.19
C ALA A 35 4.91 1.23 0.02
N TYR A 36 3.93 1.31 0.94
CA TYR A 36 2.96 0.22 1.13
C TYR A 36 2.16 -0.09 -0.13
N ARG A 37 1.73 0.96 -0.87
CA ARG A 37 0.96 0.78 -2.11
C ARG A 37 1.82 0.32 -3.29
N ALA A 38 3.09 0.70 -3.34
CA ALA A 38 4.05 0.25 -4.35
C ALA A 38 4.50 -1.20 -4.11
N HIS A 39 4.78 -1.58 -2.86
CA HIS A 39 5.10 -2.97 -2.50
C HIS A 39 3.92 -3.91 -2.75
N ARG A 40 2.66 -3.45 -2.55
CA ARG A 40 1.48 -4.24 -2.93
C ARG A 40 1.36 -4.51 -4.43
N LYS A 41 1.93 -3.64 -5.29
CA LYS A 41 1.92 -3.86 -6.75
C LYS A 41 3.01 -4.83 -7.21
N PHE A 42 4.11 -4.96 -6.47
CA PHE A 42 5.19 -5.88 -6.83
C PHE A 42 4.97 -7.31 -6.30
N ASP A 43 4.38 -7.47 -5.12
CA ASP A 43 4.03 -8.80 -4.58
C ASP A 43 2.65 -9.31 -5.04
N GLY A 44 1.87 -8.45 -5.70
CA GLY A 44 0.48 -8.69 -6.02
C GLY A 44 0.10 -8.13 -7.38
N LEU A 45 0.68 -8.66 -8.46
CA LEU A 45 -0.20 -8.98 -9.57
C LEU A 45 -1.34 -9.78 -8.94
N PRO A 46 -2.62 -9.36 -9.04
CA PRO A 46 -3.70 -10.24 -8.66
C PRO A 46 -3.48 -11.45 -9.56
N ARG A 47 -2.96 -12.53 -8.98
CA ARG A 47 -2.81 -13.81 -9.62
C ARG A 47 -4.24 -14.12 -10.00
N LYS A 48 -4.61 -13.77 -11.25
CA LYS A 48 -5.96 -13.96 -11.76
C LYS A 48 -6.21 -15.42 -11.52
N ASP A 49 -7.02 -15.69 -10.50
CA ASP A 49 -7.17 -17.04 -9.99
C ASP A 49 -7.71 -17.87 -11.14
N ALA A 50 -7.31 -19.12 -11.27
CA ALA A 50 -7.74 -19.95 -12.40
C ALA A 50 -9.28 -19.95 -12.54
N ALA A 51 -9.97 -19.90 -11.39
CA ALA A 51 -11.41 -19.72 -11.29
C ALA A 51 -11.93 -18.38 -11.85
N SER A 52 -11.22 -17.27 -11.62
CA SER A 52 -11.60 -15.94 -12.15
C SER A 52 -11.50 -15.88 -13.68
N ILE A 53 -10.47 -16.49 -14.26
CA ILE A 53 -10.30 -16.59 -15.73
C ILE A 53 -11.37 -17.49 -16.32
N LEU A 54 -11.68 -18.61 -15.66
CA LEU A 54 -12.73 -19.53 -16.11
C LEU A 54 -14.12 -18.87 -16.11
N ASN A 55 -14.44 -18.09 -15.07
CA ASN A 55 -15.69 -17.33 -14.99
C ASN A 55 -15.78 -16.26 -16.07
N GLU A 56 -14.68 -15.54 -16.33
CA GLU A 56 -14.60 -14.51 -17.39
C GLU A 56 -14.90 -15.10 -18.77
N ARG A 57 -14.33 -16.27 -19.08
CA ARG A 57 -14.57 -16.97 -20.36
C ARG A 57 -15.97 -17.58 -20.49
N TYR A 58 -16.54 -18.08 -19.40
CA TYR A 58 -17.93 -18.53 -19.39
C TYR A 58 -18.90 -17.36 -19.60
N ALA A 59 -18.65 -16.21 -18.95
CA ALA A 59 -19.44 -15.00 -19.13
C ALA A 59 -19.31 -14.42 -20.55
N ALA A 60 -18.14 -14.56 -21.18
CA ALA A 60 -17.90 -14.21 -22.57
C ALA A 60 -18.59 -15.17 -23.57
N GLY A 61 -19.16 -16.28 -23.10
CA GLY A 61 -19.80 -17.30 -23.94
C GLY A 61 -18.81 -18.19 -24.72
N GLU A 62 -17.52 -18.11 -24.41
CA GLU A 62 -16.47 -18.93 -25.05
C GLU A 62 -16.51 -20.39 -24.56
N LEU A 63 -17.12 -20.65 -23.40
CA LEU A 63 -17.30 -21.99 -22.85
C LEU A 63 -18.76 -22.39 -22.78
N THR A 64 -19.01 -23.65 -23.10
CA THR A 64 -20.30 -24.29 -22.80
C THR A 64 -20.39 -24.63 -21.31
N ARG A 65 -21.62 -24.72 -20.77
CA ARG A 65 -21.87 -25.05 -19.36
C ARG A 65 -21.22 -26.36 -18.93
N ALA A 66 -21.16 -27.36 -19.81
CA ALA A 66 -20.54 -28.65 -19.54
C ALA A 66 -19.02 -28.51 -19.34
N GLN A 67 -18.34 -27.83 -20.27
CA GLN A 67 -16.90 -27.57 -20.18
C GLN A 67 -16.54 -26.72 -18.95
N TYR A 68 -17.37 -25.71 -18.62
CA TYR A 68 -17.16 -24.90 -17.42
C TYR A 68 -17.19 -25.74 -16.14
N LEU A 69 -18.13 -26.69 -16.03
CA LEU A 69 -18.25 -27.53 -14.84
C LEU A 69 -17.07 -28.50 -14.69
N GLU A 70 -16.61 -29.09 -15.79
CA GLU A 70 -15.44 -29.98 -15.83
C GLU A 70 -14.15 -29.26 -15.41
N LEU A 71 -13.87 -28.11 -16.02
CA LEU A 71 -12.72 -27.27 -15.66
C LEU A 71 -12.79 -26.74 -14.22
N LYS A 72 -14.01 -26.47 -13.72
CA LYS A 72 -14.20 -26.03 -12.33
C LYS A 72 -13.93 -27.16 -11.33
N SER A 73 -14.31 -28.40 -11.63
CA SER A 73 -13.98 -29.55 -10.76
C SER A 73 -12.49 -29.84 -10.75
N ASP A 74 -11.81 -29.72 -11.89
CA ASP A 74 -10.36 -29.95 -11.98
C ASP A 74 -9.55 -28.93 -11.19
N ILE A 75 -9.99 -27.66 -11.19
CA ILE A 75 -9.36 -26.60 -10.39
C ILE A 75 -9.61 -26.82 -8.89
N ALA A 76 -10.79 -27.34 -8.51
CA ALA A 76 -11.14 -27.59 -7.12
C ALA A 76 -10.52 -28.87 -6.52
N ALA A 77 -10.16 -29.84 -7.38
CA ALA A 77 -9.54 -31.10 -6.99
C ALA A 77 -8.01 -31.03 -6.84
N LYS A 78 -7.40 -29.88 -7.16
CA LYS A 78 -5.95 -29.64 -7.15
C LYS A 78 -5.53 -28.79 -5.96
#